data_AF-A0A8H5MQB2-F1
#
_entry.id   AF-A0A8H5MQB2-F1
#
_cell.length_a   1.000
_cell.length_b   1.000
_cell.length_c   1.000
_cell.angle_alpha   90.00
_cell.angle_beta   90.00
_cell.angle_gamma   90.00
#
_symmetry.space_group_name_H-M   'P 1'
#
loop_
_entity.id
_entity.type
_entity.pdbx_description
1 polymer ?
#
loop_
_entity_poly.entity_id
_entity_poly.type
_entity_poly.pdbx_seq_one_letter_code
_entity_poly.pdbx_strand_id
1 'polypeptide(L)'
;MDGNATGKMHLTQTNYEDVESNCQNVPPTQFNTCFHTVEEIPAHESTNHLSRPSEAPYSFERWLPLILKTRNLDAKAAQVVKLTRGEARLLVAASRTSIITGEHNRAYQEDIQEEIIPHLSSLDFPTEGLFMRLDRCSPKDGRQAVPGRLSLHSPTDIILRLITSQRARNEISKSLEGGSPTVDLTFLPFDKSMGSEREYRVYCAPETGAISAVSQYCWHKPWFFDCEEHENQTRVVDQIWEGIQTIHKSILHDLDPDDEQDQTLLKQGLSFDVFYDETDETVQLVELNVFGARSGCGSCLFHWINDWGQLYGHCERVEFRVTRGNKKTHK
;
A
#
# COMPACT_ATOMS: atom_id res chain seq x y z
N MET A 1 14.61 23.42 -18.13
CA MET A 1 14.37 21.96 -18.21
C MET A 1 12.87 21.80 -18.17
N ASP A 2 12.22 22.02 -19.31
CA ASP A 2 10.77 21.84 -19.48
C ASP A 2 10.59 20.59 -20.33
N GLY A 3 10.28 19.48 -19.67
CA GLY A 3 10.09 18.17 -20.29
C GLY A 3 8.94 17.43 -19.64
N ASN A 4 7.87 18.13 -19.28
CA ASN A 4 6.65 17.48 -18.80
C ASN A 4 5.77 17.14 -20.01
N ALA A 5 6.17 16.09 -20.74
CA ALA A 5 5.23 15.37 -21.59
C ALA A 5 4.28 14.61 -20.66
N THR A 6 3.23 15.27 -20.19
CA THR A 6 2.09 14.59 -19.56
C THR A 6 1.46 13.73 -20.65
N GLY A 7 1.85 12.45 -20.72
CA GLY A 7 1.25 11.49 -21.62
C GLY A 7 -0.26 11.53 -21.47
N LYS A 8 -0.99 11.59 -22.58
CA LYS A 8 -2.46 11.62 -22.55
C LYS A 8 -2.94 10.32 -21.89
N MET A 9 -3.57 10.43 -20.72
CA MET A 9 -4.15 9.30 -20.00
C MET A 9 -5.27 8.67 -20.83
N HIS A 10 -5.31 7.34 -20.84
CA HIS A 10 -6.32 6.55 -21.53
C HIS A 10 -6.97 5.57 -20.56
N LEU A 11 -8.29 5.69 -20.39
CA LEU A 11 -9.08 4.74 -19.60
C LEU A 11 -9.24 3.43 -20.37
N THR A 12 -8.68 2.36 -19.80
CA THR A 12 -8.76 0.98 -20.30
C THR A 12 -9.71 0.18 -19.40
N GLN A 13 -10.67 -0.50 -20.01
CA GLN A 13 -11.66 -1.31 -19.32
C GLN A 13 -11.33 -2.80 -19.46
N THR A 14 -11.12 -3.46 -18.33
CA THR A 14 -10.87 -4.91 -18.25
C THR A 14 -12.18 -5.62 -17.94
N ASN A 15 -12.49 -6.72 -18.63
CA ASN A 15 -13.67 -7.52 -18.30
C ASN A 15 -13.47 -8.19 -16.94
N TYR A 16 -14.39 -7.98 -15.99
CA TYR A 16 -14.32 -8.59 -14.67
C TYR A 16 -14.34 -10.13 -14.74
N GLU A 17 -15.00 -10.74 -15.73
CA GLU A 17 -15.02 -12.21 -15.87
C GLU A 17 -13.62 -12.79 -16.14
N ASP A 18 -12.78 -12.09 -16.89
CA ASP A 18 -11.39 -12.50 -17.13
C ASP A 18 -10.57 -12.43 -15.83
N VAL A 19 -10.82 -11.40 -15.03
CA VAL A 19 -10.17 -11.24 -13.72
C VAL A 19 -10.64 -12.30 -12.72
N GLU A 20 -11.96 -12.55 -12.65
CA GLU A 20 -12.55 -13.57 -11.79
C GLU A 20 -12.03 -14.97 -12.14
N SER A 21 -11.89 -15.26 -13.43
CA SER A 21 -11.24 -16.47 -13.93
C SER A 21 -9.78 -16.54 -13.49
N ASN A 22 -9.04 -15.43 -13.58
CA ASN A 22 -7.64 -15.40 -13.16
C ASN A 22 -7.43 -15.62 -11.66
N CYS A 23 -8.37 -15.16 -10.83
CA CYS A 23 -8.37 -15.37 -9.37
C CYS A 23 -8.45 -16.86 -8.97
N GLN A 24 -8.86 -17.76 -9.87
CA GLN A 24 -8.84 -19.20 -9.62
C GLN A 24 -7.44 -19.82 -9.73
N ASN A 25 -6.46 -19.09 -10.30
CA ASN A 25 -5.08 -19.55 -10.40
C ASN A 25 -4.29 -19.18 -9.14
N VAL A 26 -3.49 -20.13 -8.64
CA VAL A 26 -2.60 -19.91 -7.50
C VAL A 26 -1.18 -20.34 -7.88
N PRO A 27 -0.25 -19.40 -8.16
CA PRO A 27 -0.44 -17.94 -8.15
C PRO A 27 -1.24 -17.41 -9.38
N PRO A 28 -1.76 -16.17 -9.32
CA PRO A 28 -2.32 -15.47 -10.48
C PRO A 28 -1.33 -15.39 -11.65
N THR A 29 -1.84 -15.49 -12.88
CA THR A 29 -1.02 -15.60 -14.10
C THR A 29 -1.17 -14.45 -15.09
N GLN A 30 -2.17 -13.57 -14.90
CA GLN A 30 -2.46 -12.47 -15.82
C GLN A 30 -2.58 -11.13 -15.10
N PHE A 31 -3.10 -11.12 -13.88
CA PHE A 31 -3.29 -9.92 -13.08
C PHE A 31 -2.60 -10.07 -11.73
N ASN A 32 -2.16 -8.96 -11.17
CA ASN A 32 -1.63 -8.84 -9.82
C ASN A 32 -0.48 -9.81 -9.50
N THR A 33 0.39 -10.00 -10.48
CA THR A 33 1.63 -10.77 -10.35
C THR A 33 2.64 -10.08 -9.43
N CYS A 34 3.58 -10.85 -8.88
CA CYS A 34 4.70 -10.38 -8.06
C CYS A 34 5.78 -11.47 -7.98
N PHE A 35 6.97 -11.13 -7.46
CA PHE A 35 8.07 -12.07 -7.23
C PHE A 35 8.55 -12.86 -8.47
N HIS A 36 8.62 -12.22 -9.62
CA HIS A 36 9.18 -12.85 -10.82
C HIS A 36 10.67 -13.19 -10.67
N THR A 37 11.08 -14.27 -11.35
CA THR A 37 12.49 -14.67 -11.43
C THR A 37 13.24 -13.81 -12.43
N VAL A 38 14.57 -13.90 -12.41
CA VAL A 38 15.44 -13.14 -13.34
C VAL A 38 15.23 -13.61 -14.78
N GLU A 39 14.97 -14.90 -14.96
CA GLU A 39 14.78 -15.54 -16.27
C GLU A 39 13.48 -15.12 -16.96
N GLU A 40 12.49 -14.68 -16.19
CA GLU A 40 11.22 -14.17 -16.71
C GLU A 40 11.32 -12.71 -17.19
N ILE A 41 12.34 -11.97 -16.75
CA ILE A 41 12.53 -10.56 -17.12
C ILE A 41 13.09 -10.48 -18.55
N PRO A 42 12.59 -9.56 -19.40
CA PRO A 42 13.06 -9.46 -20.78
C PRO A 42 14.59 -9.26 -20.88
N ALA A 43 15.26 -10.09 -21.68
CA ALA A 43 16.73 -10.18 -21.71
C ALA A 43 17.47 -8.93 -22.24
N HIS A 44 16.75 -7.99 -22.85
CA HIS A 44 17.30 -6.73 -23.35
C HIS A 44 17.34 -5.61 -22.30
N GLU A 45 16.91 -5.90 -21.07
CA GLU A 45 16.70 -4.90 -20.03
C GLU A 45 17.94 -4.64 -19.18
N SER A 46 17.97 -3.45 -18.58
CA SER A 46 19.11 -2.99 -17.78
C SER A 46 19.35 -3.92 -16.57
N THR A 47 20.61 -4.07 -16.17
CA THR A 47 20.99 -4.83 -14.97
C THR A 47 20.34 -4.30 -13.69
N ASN A 48 19.86 -3.05 -13.69
CA ASN A 48 19.27 -2.41 -12.51
C ASN A 48 17.95 -3.09 -12.08
N HIS A 49 17.21 -3.71 -13.00
CA HIS A 49 15.93 -4.36 -12.70
C HIS A 49 16.06 -5.87 -12.47
N LEU A 50 17.27 -6.42 -12.65
CA LEU A 50 17.56 -7.82 -12.41
C LEU A 50 17.78 -8.12 -10.93
N SER A 51 18.10 -7.13 -10.09
CA SER A 51 18.22 -7.30 -8.63
C SER A 51 16.88 -7.12 -7.92
N ARG A 52 16.75 -7.72 -6.73
CA ARG A 52 15.61 -7.42 -5.86
C ARG A 52 15.70 -5.96 -5.40
N PRO A 53 14.63 -5.16 -5.57
CA PRO A 53 14.66 -3.76 -5.17
C PRO A 53 14.77 -3.60 -3.65
N SER A 54 15.43 -2.52 -3.23
CA SER A 54 15.45 -2.04 -1.87
C SER A 54 14.11 -1.43 -1.51
N GLU A 55 13.66 -1.70 -0.29
CA GLU A 55 12.38 -1.21 0.23
C GLU A 55 12.54 0.05 1.10
N ALA A 56 13.78 0.38 1.50
CA ALA A 56 14.06 1.51 2.39
C ALA A 56 13.53 2.87 1.89
N PRO A 57 13.65 3.22 0.58
CA PRO A 57 13.16 4.50 0.08
C PRO A 57 11.64 4.68 0.15
N TYR A 58 10.90 3.59 0.35
CA TYR A 58 9.44 3.56 0.38
C TYR A 58 8.88 3.53 1.81
N SER A 59 9.77 3.67 2.81
CA SER A 59 9.39 3.63 4.23
C SER A 59 8.23 4.57 4.53
N PHE A 60 7.27 4.09 5.30
CA PHE A 60 6.09 4.88 5.64
C PHE A 60 6.48 6.12 6.44
N GLU A 61 7.49 6.01 7.30
CA GLU A 61 8.00 7.14 8.09
C GLU A 61 8.48 8.30 7.19
N ARG A 62 9.22 8.00 6.11
CA ARG A 62 9.71 9.02 5.15
C ARG A 62 8.57 9.81 4.50
N TRP A 63 7.47 9.11 4.19
CA TRP A 63 6.35 9.66 3.43
C TRP A 63 5.17 10.12 4.29
N LEU A 64 5.21 9.84 5.60
CA LEU A 64 4.16 10.22 6.55
C LEU A 64 3.83 11.72 6.51
N PRO A 65 4.78 12.67 6.45
CA PRO A 65 4.46 14.09 6.36
C PRO A 65 3.58 14.43 5.14
N LEU A 66 3.89 13.86 3.98
CA LEU A 66 3.12 14.08 2.76
C LEU A 66 1.75 13.40 2.84
N ILE A 67 1.68 12.18 3.38
CA ILE A 67 0.41 11.48 3.63
C ILE A 67 -0.52 12.33 4.50
N LEU A 68 -0.03 12.81 5.65
CA LEU A 68 -0.82 13.68 6.55
C LEU A 68 -1.30 14.95 5.84
N LYS A 69 -0.40 15.60 5.09
CA LYS A 69 -0.73 16.81 4.32
C LYS A 69 -1.85 16.58 3.31
N THR A 70 -1.78 15.49 2.53
CA THR A 70 -2.82 15.18 1.53
C THR A 70 -4.17 14.81 2.16
N ARG A 71 -4.16 14.35 3.41
CA ARG A 71 -5.35 14.02 4.20
C ARG A 71 -5.85 15.20 5.05
N ASN A 72 -5.23 16.37 4.91
CA ASN A 72 -5.51 17.56 5.73
C ASN A 72 -5.45 17.27 7.24
N LEU A 73 -4.50 16.44 7.66
CA LEU A 73 -4.24 16.09 9.06
C LEU A 73 -3.06 16.87 9.61
N ASP A 74 -3.17 17.35 10.85
CA ASP A 74 -2.04 17.94 11.58
C ASP A 74 -0.97 16.88 11.86
N ALA A 75 0.30 17.26 11.89
CA ALA A 75 1.41 16.36 12.20
C ALA A 75 1.22 15.62 13.55
N LYS A 76 0.56 16.28 14.53
CA LYS A 76 0.25 15.71 15.84
C LYS A 76 -0.84 14.64 15.82
N ALA A 77 -1.57 14.50 14.71
CA ALA A 77 -2.54 13.40 14.55
C ALA A 77 -1.82 12.05 14.47
N ALA A 78 -0.56 12.04 14.02
CA ALA A 78 0.26 10.83 14.04
C ALA A 78 0.86 10.60 15.43
N GLN A 79 0.60 9.41 15.96
CA GLN A 79 1.21 8.93 17.21
C GLN A 79 2.15 7.77 16.88
N VAL A 80 3.37 7.80 17.42
CA VAL A 80 4.37 6.76 17.15
C VAL A 80 4.80 6.12 18.45
N VAL A 81 4.71 4.79 18.53
CA VAL A 81 5.25 3.99 19.62
C VAL A 81 6.44 3.21 19.10
N LYS A 82 7.60 3.39 19.73
CA LYS A 82 8.84 2.69 19.36
C LYS A 82 9.07 1.54 20.34
N LEU A 83 8.97 0.31 19.84
CA LEU A 83 9.25 -0.87 20.63
C LEU A 83 10.74 -1.21 20.58
N THR A 84 11.32 -1.56 21.73
CA THR A 84 12.70 -2.03 21.78
C THR A 84 12.84 -3.39 21.09
N ARG A 85 14.09 -3.81 20.79
CA ARG A 85 14.35 -5.16 20.27
C ARG A 85 13.86 -6.27 21.23
N GLY A 86 13.83 -6.02 22.54
CA GLY A 86 13.31 -6.95 23.54
C GLY A 86 11.80 -7.15 23.37
N GLU A 87 11.05 -6.05 23.45
CA GLU A 87 9.59 -6.02 23.28
C GLU A 87 9.15 -6.57 21.91
N ALA A 88 9.87 -6.21 20.84
CA ALA A 88 9.60 -6.75 19.50
C ALA A 88 9.78 -8.27 19.43
N ARG A 89 10.82 -8.82 20.09
CA ARG A 89 11.01 -10.28 20.17
C ARG A 89 9.91 -10.95 20.98
N LEU A 90 9.44 -10.30 22.04
CA LEU A 90 8.31 -10.79 22.84
C LEU A 90 7.04 -10.91 21.99
N LEU A 91 6.72 -9.90 21.16
CA LEU A 91 5.60 -9.98 20.20
C LEU A 91 5.77 -11.13 19.21
N VAL A 92 6.97 -11.32 18.65
CA VAL A 92 7.24 -12.43 17.73
C VAL A 92 7.06 -13.78 18.43
N ALA A 93 7.54 -13.91 19.68
CA ALA A 93 7.40 -15.14 20.45
C ALA A 93 5.91 -15.45 20.74
N ALA A 94 5.14 -14.45 21.18
CA ALA A 94 3.71 -14.57 21.42
C ALA A 94 2.94 -14.95 20.14
N SER A 95 3.32 -14.38 18.99
CA SER A 95 2.62 -14.60 17.72
C SER A 95 2.63 -16.04 17.20
N ARG A 96 3.62 -16.86 17.61
CA ARG A 96 3.81 -18.23 17.08
C ARG A 96 2.57 -19.10 17.21
N THR A 97 1.92 -19.06 18.37
CA THR A 97 0.69 -19.81 18.64
C THR A 97 -0.54 -18.96 18.31
N SER A 98 -0.48 -17.65 18.59
CA SER A 98 -1.61 -16.73 18.41
C SER A 98 -2.07 -16.57 16.96
N ILE A 99 -1.18 -16.64 15.97
CA ILE A 99 -1.58 -16.64 14.55
C ILE A 99 -2.49 -17.84 14.22
N ILE A 100 -2.22 -18.99 14.83
CA ILE A 100 -2.97 -20.23 14.58
C ILE A 100 -4.28 -20.23 15.36
N THR A 101 -4.24 -19.88 16.65
CA THR A 101 -5.42 -19.93 17.53
C THR A 101 -6.34 -18.73 17.37
N GLY A 102 -5.80 -17.59 16.92
CA GLY A 102 -6.49 -16.30 16.93
C GLY A 102 -6.66 -15.69 18.32
N GLU A 103 -5.99 -16.23 19.33
CA GLU A 103 -6.11 -15.82 20.74
C GLU A 103 -4.76 -15.42 21.34
N HIS A 104 -4.79 -14.72 22.48
CA HIS A 104 -3.57 -14.41 23.23
C HIS A 104 -2.86 -15.68 23.71
N ASN A 105 -1.54 -15.72 23.55
CA ASN A 105 -0.73 -16.76 24.16
C ASN A 105 -0.54 -16.44 25.66
N ARG A 106 -1.23 -17.19 26.52
CA ARG A 106 -1.22 -17.00 27.99
C ARG A 106 0.19 -17.04 28.60
N ALA A 107 1.12 -17.76 27.97
CA ALA A 107 2.49 -17.87 28.46
C ALA A 107 3.27 -16.55 28.40
N TYR A 108 2.85 -15.60 27.56
CA TYR A 108 3.50 -14.29 27.39
C TYR A 108 2.61 -13.12 27.87
N GLN A 109 1.47 -13.42 28.49
CA GLN A 109 0.47 -12.40 28.79
C GLN A 109 0.95 -11.42 29.87
N GLU A 110 1.62 -11.93 30.91
CA GLU A 110 2.21 -11.12 31.98
C GLU A 110 3.31 -10.21 31.43
N ASP A 111 4.30 -10.78 30.72
CA ASP A 111 5.37 -10.02 30.09
C ASP A 111 4.84 -8.93 29.13
N ILE A 112 3.84 -9.23 28.30
CA ILE A 112 3.24 -8.23 27.40
C ILE A 112 2.57 -7.10 28.20
N GLN A 113 1.89 -7.45 29.29
CA GLN A 113 1.19 -6.50 30.15
C GLN A 113 2.16 -5.57 30.88
N GLU A 114 3.33 -6.07 31.27
CA GLU A 114 4.35 -5.29 32.00
C GLU A 114 5.27 -4.51 31.06
N GLU A 115 5.68 -5.09 29.93
CA GLU A 115 6.70 -4.51 29.06
C GLU A 115 6.10 -3.68 27.90
N ILE A 116 4.95 -4.06 27.33
CA ILE A 116 4.46 -3.45 26.08
C ILE A 116 3.24 -2.54 26.31
N ILE A 117 2.27 -2.99 27.10
CA ILE A 117 1.04 -2.24 27.36
C ILE A 117 1.28 -0.82 27.90
N PRO A 118 2.27 -0.54 28.76
CA PRO A 118 2.54 0.83 29.21
C PRO A 118 2.84 1.81 28.08
N HIS A 119 3.59 1.38 27.05
CA HIS A 119 3.88 2.20 25.87
C HIS A 119 2.63 2.50 25.03
N LEU A 120 1.69 1.56 24.96
CA LEU A 120 0.44 1.72 24.22
C LEU A 120 -0.60 2.51 25.00
N SER A 121 -0.50 2.52 26.33
CA SER A 121 -1.43 3.22 27.21
C SER A 121 -1.28 4.74 27.18
N SER A 122 -0.17 5.25 26.63
CA SER A 122 0.03 6.67 26.38
C SER A 122 -0.64 7.17 25.09
N LEU A 123 -1.23 6.28 24.29
CA LEU A 123 -1.94 6.67 23.07
C LEU A 123 -3.24 7.40 23.41
N ASP A 124 -3.52 8.45 22.66
CA ASP A 124 -4.82 9.09 22.62
C ASP A 124 -5.74 8.32 21.66
N PHE A 125 -6.86 7.80 22.18
CA PHE A 125 -7.83 7.04 21.41
C PHE A 125 -9.04 7.93 21.11
N PRO A 126 -9.17 8.44 19.87
CA PRO A 126 -10.35 9.22 19.50
C PRO A 126 -11.59 8.31 19.38
N THR A 127 -12.76 8.92 19.25
CA THR A 127 -14.05 8.18 19.27
C THR A 127 -14.15 7.19 18.12
N GLU A 128 -13.65 7.58 16.94
CA GLU A 128 -13.55 6.78 15.73
C GLU A 128 -12.52 5.63 15.85
N GLY A 129 -11.62 5.71 16.83
CA GLY A 129 -10.53 4.76 17.06
C GLY A 129 -9.31 5.05 16.19
N LEU A 130 -8.33 4.16 16.24
CA LEU A 130 -7.05 4.29 15.55
C LEU A 130 -6.89 3.27 14.42
N PHE A 131 -6.28 3.71 13.33
CA PHE A 131 -5.59 2.87 12.36
C PHE A 131 -4.15 2.67 12.81
N MET A 132 -3.60 1.47 12.61
CA MET A 132 -2.22 1.13 12.93
C MET A 132 -1.50 0.57 11.72
N ARG A 133 -0.23 0.95 11.55
CA ARG A 133 0.70 0.22 10.69
C ARG A 133 2.11 0.16 11.26
N LEU A 134 2.85 -0.81 10.75
CA LEU A 134 4.30 -0.83 10.77
C LEU A 134 4.81 -0.18 9.47
N ASP A 135 6.11 -0.01 9.36
CA ASP A 135 6.75 0.65 8.21
C ASP A 135 6.25 0.08 6.86
N ARG A 136 6.28 -1.24 6.69
CA ARG A 136 5.96 -1.90 5.41
C ARG A 136 4.60 -2.56 5.34
N CYS A 137 3.84 -2.57 6.43
CA CYS A 137 2.52 -3.21 6.42
C CYS A 137 1.57 -2.74 7.52
N SER A 138 0.28 -2.73 7.20
CA SER A 138 -0.78 -2.76 8.20
C SER A 138 -1.17 -4.20 8.56
N PRO A 139 -1.33 -4.55 9.84
CA PRO A 139 -1.66 -5.90 10.28
C PRO A 139 -3.15 -6.25 10.09
N LYS A 140 -3.71 -5.97 8.91
CA LYS A 140 -5.14 -6.14 8.61
C LYS A 140 -5.61 -7.60 8.56
N ASP A 141 -4.67 -8.55 8.45
CA ASP A 141 -4.91 -9.99 8.56
C ASP A 141 -5.01 -10.49 10.01
N GLY A 142 -4.64 -9.67 10.99
CA GLY A 142 -4.82 -9.99 12.40
C GLY A 142 -6.29 -9.98 12.82
N ARG A 143 -6.58 -10.70 13.90
CA ARG A 143 -7.92 -10.78 14.50
C ARG A 143 -8.39 -9.42 15.01
N GLN A 144 -9.71 -9.25 14.93
CA GLN A 144 -10.41 -8.09 15.46
C GLN A 144 -11.05 -8.49 16.79
N ALA A 145 -10.85 -7.69 17.83
CA ALA A 145 -11.47 -7.92 19.13
C ALA A 145 -13.01 -7.93 19.02
N VAL A 146 -13.55 -7.06 18.15
CA VAL A 146 -14.97 -7.04 17.77
C VAL A 146 -15.05 -7.36 16.27
N PRO A 147 -15.70 -8.47 15.86
CA PRO A 147 -15.85 -8.82 14.45
C PRO A 147 -16.47 -7.69 13.62
N GLY A 148 -15.83 -7.35 12.50
CA GLY A 148 -16.23 -6.26 11.61
C GLY A 148 -15.67 -4.89 12.00
N ARG A 149 -15.07 -4.72 13.19
CA ARG A 149 -14.47 -3.45 13.61
C ARG A 149 -13.00 -3.38 13.24
N LEU A 150 -12.70 -2.59 12.21
CA LEU A 150 -11.33 -2.42 11.72
C LEU A 150 -10.49 -1.50 12.61
N SER A 151 -11.13 -0.49 13.23
CA SER A 151 -10.53 0.47 14.15
C SER A 151 -10.10 -0.14 15.48
N LEU A 152 -9.06 0.44 16.09
CA LEU A 152 -8.50 0.03 17.37
C LEU A 152 -8.92 1.02 18.45
N HIS A 153 -9.47 0.53 19.57
CA HIS A 153 -9.97 1.38 20.66
C HIS A 153 -9.29 1.11 22.01
N SER A 154 -8.29 0.24 22.04
CA SER A 154 -7.54 -0.05 23.27
C SER A 154 -6.14 -0.62 22.97
N PRO A 155 -5.22 -0.55 23.94
CA PRO A 155 -3.95 -1.30 23.90
C PRO A 155 -4.15 -2.80 23.64
N THR A 156 -5.20 -3.39 24.20
CA THR A 156 -5.52 -4.81 24.00
C THR A 156 -5.92 -5.11 22.54
N ASP A 157 -6.69 -4.22 21.90
CA ASP A 157 -7.04 -4.34 20.48
C ASP A 157 -5.76 -4.34 19.62
N ILE A 158 -4.80 -3.47 19.96
CA ILE A 158 -3.50 -3.36 19.28
C ILE A 158 -2.70 -4.65 19.42
N ILE A 159 -2.51 -5.14 20.65
CA ILE A 159 -1.75 -6.37 20.91
C ILE A 159 -2.38 -7.56 20.19
N LEU A 160 -3.70 -7.75 20.32
CA LEU A 160 -4.40 -8.83 19.65
C LEU A 160 -4.14 -8.79 18.15
N ARG A 161 -4.24 -7.60 17.53
CA ARG A 161 -4.02 -7.44 16.09
C ARG A 161 -2.59 -7.76 15.69
N LEU A 162 -1.59 -7.32 16.46
CA LEU A 162 -0.18 -7.57 16.18
C LEU A 162 0.18 -9.06 16.29
N ILE A 163 -0.19 -9.73 17.38
CA ILE A 163 0.22 -11.11 17.64
C ILE A 163 -0.53 -12.14 16.79
N THR A 164 -1.65 -11.77 16.20
CA THR A 164 -2.43 -12.65 15.32
C THR A 164 -2.22 -12.36 13.83
N SER A 165 -1.39 -11.36 13.48
CA SER A 165 -1.08 -11.01 12.09
C SER A 165 0.23 -11.65 11.65
N GLN A 166 0.17 -12.44 10.56
CA GLN A 166 1.35 -12.98 9.91
C GLN A 166 2.16 -11.87 9.24
N ARG A 167 1.51 -10.83 8.71
CA ARG A 167 2.17 -9.65 8.15
C ARG A 167 3.02 -8.93 9.19
N ALA A 168 2.45 -8.60 10.35
CA ALA A 168 3.20 -7.98 11.45
C ALA A 168 4.37 -8.85 11.90
N ARG A 169 4.14 -10.14 12.16
CA ARG A 169 5.22 -11.04 12.57
C ARG A 169 6.39 -11.04 11.58
N ASN A 170 6.10 -11.12 10.28
CA ASN A 170 7.12 -11.11 9.24
C ASN A 170 7.89 -9.79 9.22
N GLU A 171 7.20 -8.66 9.36
CA GLU A 171 7.82 -7.34 9.37
C GLU A 171 8.70 -7.12 10.60
N ILE A 172 8.19 -7.46 11.79
CA ILE A 172 8.95 -7.38 13.05
C ILE A 172 10.19 -8.26 12.97
N SER A 173 10.07 -9.48 12.44
CA SER A 173 11.20 -10.41 12.30
C SER A 173 12.27 -9.86 11.36
N LYS A 174 11.88 -9.31 10.19
CA LYS A 174 12.81 -8.69 9.25
C LYS A 174 13.52 -7.48 9.84
N SER A 175 12.80 -6.63 10.59
CA SER A 175 13.38 -5.47 11.27
C SER A 175 14.42 -5.91 12.32
N LEU A 176 14.13 -6.97 13.08
CA LEU A 176 15.06 -7.56 14.05
C LEU A 176 16.30 -8.14 13.39
N GLU A 177 16.14 -8.90 12.29
CA GLU A 177 17.22 -9.49 11.48
C GLU A 177 18.08 -8.42 10.83
N GLY A 178 17.47 -7.35 10.32
CA GLY A 178 18.15 -6.19 9.72
C GLY A 178 18.89 -5.30 10.74
N GLY A 179 18.82 -5.61 12.04
CA GLY A 179 19.56 -4.88 13.06
C GLY A 179 18.92 -3.56 13.50
N SER A 180 17.65 -3.31 13.16
CA SER A 180 16.96 -2.07 13.59
C SER A 180 16.97 -1.95 15.12
N PRO A 181 17.25 -0.76 15.69
CA PRO A 181 17.24 -0.55 17.13
C PRO A 181 15.82 -0.61 17.72
N THR A 182 14.81 -0.22 16.94
CA THR A 182 13.41 -0.22 17.33
C THR A 182 12.50 -0.78 16.24
N VAL A 183 11.29 -1.15 16.63
CA VAL A 183 10.17 -1.40 15.73
C VAL A 183 9.11 -0.35 16.00
N ASP A 184 8.87 0.47 14.99
CA ASP A 184 8.00 1.63 15.12
C ASP A 184 6.57 1.27 14.69
N LEU A 185 5.62 1.58 15.56
CA LEU A 185 4.19 1.45 15.32
C LEU A 185 3.63 2.85 15.12
N THR A 186 3.09 3.12 13.93
CA THR A 186 2.46 4.40 13.63
C THR A 186 0.94 4.27 13.72
N PHE A 187 0.32 5.21 14.42
CA PHE A 187 -1.12 5.31 14.61
C PHE A 187 -1.66 6.61 14.04
N LEU A 188 -2.80 6.51 13.36
CA LEU A 188 -3.55 7.64 12.80
C LEU A 188 -5.02 7.52 13.23
N PRO A 189 -5.78 8.63 13.30
CA PRO A 189 -7.23 8.56 13.42
C PRO A 189 -7.83 7.65 12.36
N PHE A 190 -8.71 6.74 12.77
CA PHE A 190 -9.34 5.81 11.86
C PHE A 190 -10.37 6.53 11.01
N ASP A 191 -10.18 6.49 9.70
CA ASP A 191 -11.12 7.05 8.75
C ASP A 191 -11.95 5.93 8.12
N LYS A 192 -13.24 5.87 8.48
CA LYS A 192 -14.15 4.86 7.98
C LYS A 192 -14.49 5.06 6.49
N SER A 193 -14.27 6.25 5.95
CA SER A 193 -14.48 6.54 4.53
C SER A 193 -13.39 5.92 3.65
N MET A 194 -12.20 5.65 4.19
CA MET A 194 -11.08 5.04 3.46
C MET A 194 -11.33 3.56 3.17
N GLY A 195 -12.07 3.30 2.10
CA GLY A 195 -12.36 1.98 1.56
C GLY A 195 -11.46 1.65 0.38
N SER A 196 -10.84 0.46 0.40
CA SER A 196 -9.93 -0.02 -0.64
C SER A 196 -10.56 -0.14 -2.04
N GLU A 197 -11.88 -0.13 -2.14
CA GLU A 197 -12.62 -0.11 -3.40
C GLU A 197 -12.51 1.23 -4.16
N ARG A 198 -12.14 2.32 -3.46
CA ARG A 198 -11.84 3.64 -4.02
C ARG A 198 -10.34 3.96 -4.01
N GLU A 199 -9.49 2.94 -3.80
CA GLU A 199 -8.04 3.08 -3.90
C GLU A 199 -7.54 2.75 -5.31
N TYR A 200 -6.48 3.44 -5.73
CA TYR A 200 -5.81 3.26 -7.01
C TYR A 200 -4.30 3.19 -6.80
N ARG A 201 -3.65 2.28 -7.52
CA ARG A 201 -2.19 2.17 -7.57
C ARG A 201 -1.66 2.88 -8.79
N VAL A 202 -0.75 3.82 -8.57
CA VAL A 202 -0.05 4.58 -9.60
C VAL A 202 1.35 4.03 -9.75
N TYR A 203 1.80 3.89 -10.99
CA TYR A 203 3.12 3.41 -11.34
C TYR A 203 3.93 4.55 -11.96
N CYS A 204 5.15 4.73 -11.49
CA CYS A 204 6.10 5.70 -11.99
C CYS A 204 7.35 5.00 -12.50
N ALA A 205 7.69 5.26 -13.75
CA ALA A 205 8.79 4.62 -14.44
C ALA A 205 10.14 4.94 -13.75
N PRO A 206 11.07 3.98 -13.71
CA PRO A 206 12.43 4.21 -13.25
C PRO A 206 13.14 5.33 -14.00
N GLU A 207 14.17 5.91 -13.39
CA GLU A 207 15.05 7.00 -13.86
C GLU A 207 14.33 8.35 -14.06
N THR A 208 13.15 8.34 -14.66
CA THR A 208 12.36 9.54 -14.98
C THR A 208 11.38 9.92 -13.87
N GLY A 209 10.92 8.93 -13.10
CA GLY A 209 9.81 9.10 -12.16
C GLY A 209 8.48 9.44 -12.83
N ALA A 210 8.37 9.37 -14.17
CA ALA A 210 7.16 9.75 -14.89
C ALA A 210 6.04 8.74 -14.64
N ILE A 211 4.80 9.22 -14.45
CA ILE A 211 3.64 8.34 -14.32
C ILE A 211 3.49 7.55 -15.62
N SER A 212 3.46 6.23 -15.50
CA SER A 212 3.39 5.30 -16.63
C SER A 212 2.06 4.55 -16.64
N ALA A 213 1.45 4.27 -15.49
CA ALA A 213 0.18 3.57 -15.42
C ALA A 213 -0.59 3.85 -14.13
N VAL A 214 -1.90 3.58 -14.16
CA VAL A 214 -2.81 3.60 -13.00
C VAL A 214 -3.68 2.35 -13.05
N SER A 215 -3.88 1.70 -11.91
CA SER A 215 -4.83 0.57 -11.76
C SER A 215 -5.76 0.85 -10.59
N GLN A 216 -7.03 0.44 -10.68
CA GLN A 216 -7.81 0.25 -9.46
C GLN A 216 -7.07 -0.75 -8.54
N TYR A 217 -7.06 -0.50 -7.24
CA TYR A 217 -6.32 -1.31 -6.28
C TYR A 217 -7.03 -2.64 -6.00
N CYS A 218 -8.34 -2.62 -5.76
CA CYS A 218 -9.19 -3.81 -5.65
C CYS A 218 -9.41 -4.47 -7.01
N TRP A 219 -8.35 -4.94 -7.64
CA TRP A 219 -8.35 -5.52 -8.99
C TRP A 219 -9.33 -6.70 -9.12
N HIS A 220 -9.51 -7.49 -8.06
CA HIS A 220 -10.37 -8.69 -8.01
C HIS A 220 -11.87 -8.40 -7.79
N LYS A 221 -12.32 -7.16 -7.97
CA LYS A 221 -13.73 -6.75 -7.85
C LYS A 221 -14.08 -5.81 -9.00
N PRO A 222 -15.37 -5.69 -9.41
CA PRO A 222 -15.80 -4.63 -10.31
C PRO A 222 -15.40 -3.25 -9.79
N TRP A 223 -15.15 -2.31 -10.70
CA TRP A 223 -14.82 -0.94 -10.33
C TRP A 223 -15.98 -0.30 -9.56
N PHE A 224 -15.67 0.45 -8.51
CA PHE A 224 -16.68 1.04 -7.64
C PHE A 224 -17.70 1.90 -8.40
N PHE A 225 -17.25 2.61 -9.43
CA PHE A 225 -18.07 3.49 -10.27
C PHE A 225 -18.56 2.82 -11.57
N ASP A 226 -18.48 1.48 -11.69
CA ASP A 226 -18.87 0.77 -12.91
C ASP A 226 -20.36 0.94 -13.27
N CYS A 227 -21.22 1.06 -12.27
CA CYS A 227 -22.66 1.24 -12.43
C CYS A 227 -23.08 2.68 -12.74
N GLU A 228 -22.15 3.64 -12.65
CA GLU A 228 -22.42 5.04 -12.92
C GLU A 228 -22.63 5.32 -14.42
N GLU A 229 -23.32 6.42 -14.71
CA GLU A 229 -23.45 6.91 -16.09
C GLU A 229 -22.09 7.31 -16.67
N HIS A 230 -21.93 7.17 -17.99
CA HIS A 230 -20.64 7.35 -18.65
C HIS A 230 -20.00 8.73 -18.41
N GLU A 231 -20.83 9.79 -18.34
CA GLU A 231 -20.38 11.14 -18.03
C GLU A 231 -19.80 11.23 -16.61
N ASN A 232 -20.46 10.60 -15.62
CA ASN A 232 -19.98 10.59 -14.24
C ASN A 232 -18.70 9.75 -14.11
N GLN A 233 -18.60 8.64 -14.82
CA GLN A 233 -17.38 7.83 -14.86
C GLN A 233 -16.19 8.62 -15.43
N THR A 234 -16.42 9.37 -16.51
CA THR A 234 -15.39 10.22 -17.11
C THR A 234 -14.94 11.29 -16.13
N ARG A 235 -15.90 11.99 -15.50
CA ARG A 235 -15.62 13.01 -14.48
C ARG A 235 -14.80 12.46 -13.31
N VAL A 236 -15.18 11.31 -12.77
CA VAL A 236 -14.47 10.66 -11.65
C VAL A 236 -13.04 10.30 -12.06
N VAL A 237 -12.84 9.74 -13.25
CA VAL A 237 -11.50 9.41 -13.74
C VAL A 237 -10.64 10.66 -13.92
N ASP A 238 -11.21 11.75 -14.45
CA ASP A 238 -10.51 13.03 -14.61
C ASP A 238 -10.11 13.62 -13.25
N GLN A 239 -11.00 13.60 -12.25
CA GLN A 239 -10.72 14.07 -10.89
C GLN A 239 -9.61 13.24 -10.21
N ILE A 240 -9.68 11.91 -10.32
CA ILE A 240 -8.64 11.03 -9.79
C ILE A 240 -7.31 11.32 -10.48
N TRP A 241 -7.31 11.49 -11.80
CA TRP A 241 -6.10 11.77 -12.58
C TRP A 241 -5.45 13.10 -12.20
N GLU A 242 -6.24 14.17 -12.07
CA GLU A 242 -5.74 15.49 -11.63
C GLU A 242 -5.14 15.43 -10.21
N GLY A 243 -5.79 14.71 -9.30
CA GLY A 243 -5.29 14.52 -7.94
C GLY A 243 -4.00 13.68 -7.91
N ILE A 244 -3.92 12.61 -8.71
CA ILE A 244 -2.70 11.81 -8.91
C ILE A 244 -1.55 12.70 -9.39
N GLN A 245 -1.78 13.55 -10.39
CA GLN A 245 -0.75 14.46 -10.90
C GLN A 245 -0.28 15.46 -9.84
N THR A 246 -1.19 15.91 -8.97
CA THR A 246 -0.86 16.83 -7.88
C THR A 246 -0.01 16.16 -6.79
N ILE A 247 -0.37 14.94 -6.39
CA ILE A 247 0.40 14.14 -5.44
C ILE A 247 1.76 13.78 -6.03
N HIS A 248 1.81 13.33 -7.29
CA HIS A 248 3.03 13.00 -7.99
C HIS A 248 4.03 14.17 -8.04
N LYS A 249 3.56 15.38 -8.37
CA LYS A 249 4.38 16.59 -8.33
C LYS A 249 4.92 16.86 -6.93
N SER A 250 4.12 16.60 -5.88
CA SER A 250 4.54 16.77 -4.50
C SER A 250 5.60 15.74 -4.10
N ILE A 251 5.43 14.47 -4.51
CA ILE A 251 6.43 13.41 -4.32
C ILE A 251 7.76 13.82 -4.94
N LEU A 252 7.77 14.23 -6.21
CA LEU A 252 8.99 14.64 -6.91
C LEU A 252 9.62 15.90 -6.33
N HIS A 253 8.81 16.83 -5.83
CA HIS A 253 9.30 18.04 -5.18
C HIS A 253 9.99 17.76 -3.83
N ASP A 254 9.52 16.74 -3.11
CA ASP A 254 10.06 16.35 -1.81
C ASP A 254 11.33 15.49 -1.91
N LEU A 255 11.78 15.14 -3.12
CA LEU A 255 13.03 14.39 -3.34
C LEU A 255 14.26 15.29 -3.21
N ASP A 256 15.24 14.83 -2.45
CA ASP A 256 16.57 15.43 -2.37
C ASP A 256 17.53 14.72 -3.36
N PRO A 257 18.04 15.40 -4.39
CA PRO A 257 18.97 14.80 -5.34
C PRO A 257 20.29 14.37 -4.70
N ASP A 258 20.65 14.86 -3.50
CA ASP A 258 21.86 14.49 -2.79
C ASP A 258 21.62 13.33 -1.79
N ASP A 259 20.38 12.91 -1.55
CA ASP A 259 20.04 11.79 -0.68
C ASP A 259 20.09 10.44 -1.44
N GLU A 260 20.85 9.48 -0.88
CA GLU A 260 21.04 8.16 -1.51
C GLU A 260 19.74 7.35 -1.63
N GLN A 261 18.80 7.50 -0.69
CA GLN A 261 17.52 6.78 -0.75
C GLN A 261 16.61 7.39 -1.82
N ASP A 262 16.56 8.71 -1.93
CA ASP A 262 15.76 9.39 -2.96
C ASP A 262 16.32 9.13 -4.37
N GLN A 263 17.65 9.10 -4.54
CA GLN A 263 18.28 8.62 -5.79
C GLN A 263 17.92 7.15 -6.07
N THR A 264 17.94 6.30 -5.04
CA THR A 264 17.61 4.88 -5.16
C THR A 264 16.12 4.67 -5.47
N LEU A 265 15.22 5.53 -4.98
CA LEU A 265 13.80 5.53 -5.34
C LEU A 265 13.64 5.78 -6.83
N LEU A 266 14.21 6.87 -7.35
CA LEU A 266 14.11 7.21 -8.78
C LEU A 266 14.71 6.13 -9.66
N LYS A 267 15.92 5.64 -9.32
CA LYS A 267 16.61 4.60 -10.10
C LYS A 267 15.82 3.29 -10.20
N GLN A 268 15.08 2.94 -9.16
CA GLN A 268 14.28 1.70 -9.14
C GLN A 268 12.88 1.88 -9.71
N GLY A 269 12.39 3.11 -9.83
CA GLY A 269 10.98 3.43 -10.06
C GLY A 269 10.20 3.46 -8.74
N LEU A 270 8.95 3.87 -8.79
CA LEU A 270 8.09 3.85 -7.61
C LEU A 270 6.65 3.50 -7.96
N SER A 271 5.93 2.96 -7.00
CA SER A 271 4.46 2.92 -7.06
C SER A 271 3.89 3.58 -5.82
N PHE A 272 2.72 4.20 -5.94
CA PHE A 272 2.05 4.81 -4.80
C PHE A 272 0.55 4.57 -4.87
N ASP A 273 -0.05 4.35 -3.72
CA ASP A 273 -1.49 4.13 -3.60
C ASP A 273 -2.15 5.44 -3.21
N VAL A 274 -3.26 5.76 -3.89
CA VAL A 274 -4.10 6.92 -3.60
C VAL A 274 -5.51 6.48 -3.29
N PHE A 275 -6.17 7.20 -2.40
CA PHE A 275 -7.59 7.06 -2.08
C PHE A 275 -8.36 8.23 -2.70
N TYR A 276 -9.47 7.94 -3.36
CA TYR A 276 -10.40 8.95 -3.85
C TYR A 276 -11.60 9.09 -2.91
N ASP A 277 -11.75 10.26 -2.30
CA ASP A 277 -12.91 10.63 -1.52
C ASP A 277 -13.96 11.26 -2.45
N GLU A 278 -15.07 10.55 -2.68
CA GLU A 278 -16.15 11.04 -3.53
C GLU A 278 -17.00 12.15 -2.87
N THR A 279 -16.93 12.30 -1.54
CA THR A 279 -17.71 13.30 -0.80
C THR A 279 -17.08 14.67 -0.97
N ASP A 280 -15.76 14.74 -0.78
CA ASP A 280 -14.98 15.97 -0.87
C ASP A 280 -14.34 16.14 -2.27
N GLU A 281 -14.47 15.14 -3.14
CA GLU A 281 -13.84 15.06 -4.46
C GLU A 281 -12.33 15.28 -4.41
N THR A 282 -11.69 14.68 -3.38
CA THR A 282 -10.26 14.81 -3.13
C THR A 282 -9.52 13.49 -3.34
N VAL A 283 -8.24 13.60 -3.70
CA VAL A 283 -7.33 12.45 -3.78
C VAL A 283 -6.29 12.57 -2.67
N GLN A 284 -6.14 11.49 -1.92
CA GLN A 284 -5.27 11.42 -0.74
C GLN A 284 -4.19 10.36 -0.95
N LEU A 285 -2.95 10.65 -0.55
CA LEU A 285 -1.87 9.66 -0.59
C LEU A 285 -2.05 8.65 0.55
N VAL A 286 -2.02 7.35 0.21
CA VAL A 286 -2.15 6.26 1.18
C VAL A 286 -0.77 5.78 1.62
N GLU A 287 0.06 5.39 0.65
CA GLU A 287 1.43 4.93 0.86
C GLU A 287 2.24 4.89 -0.43
N LEU A 288 3.57 4.77 -0.30
CA LEU A 288 4.44 4.35 -1.38
C LEU A 288 4.75 2.86 -1.25
N ASN A 289 4.89 2.19 -2.38
CA ASN A 289 5.19 0.77 -2.49
C ASN A 289 6.38 0.54 -3.42
N VAL A 290 7.15 -0.49 -3.08
CA VAL A 290 8.28 -0.94 -3.89
C VAL A 290 7.86 -1.25 -5.32
N PHE A 291 8.62 -0.74 -6.27
CA PHE A 291 8.39 -0.96 -7.69
C PHE A 291 9.17 -2.16 -8.23
N GLY A 292 8.55 -2.87 -9.16
CA GLY A 292 9.24 -3.79 -10.07
C GLY A 292 8.87 -5.25 -9.92
N ALA A 293 9.18 -6.02 -10.96
CA ALA A 293 8.77 -7.42 -11.14
C ALA A 293 9.29 -8.36 -10.05
N ARG A 294 10.45 -8.05 -9.49
CA ARG A 294 11.11 -8.83 -8.42
C ARG A 294 10.67 -8.42 -7.01
N SER A 295 9.79 -7.43 -6.89
CA SER A 295 9.24 -6.98 -5.61
C SER A 295 8.08 -7.88 -5.17
N GLY A 296 7.70 -7.76 -3.90
CA GLY A 296 6.46 -8.36 -3.39
C GLY A 296 5.22 -7.52 -3.68
N CYS A 297 5.37 -6.39 -4.38
CA CYS A 297 4.27 -5.50 -4.72
C CYS A 297 3.45 -6.14 -5.86
N GLY A 298 2.16 -6.40 -5.59
CA GLY A 298 1.24 -6.87 -6.61
C GLY A 298 0.98 -5.81 -7.68
N SER A 299 0.91 -6.23 -8.95
CA SER A 299 0.68 -5.36 -10.10
C SER A 299 -0.79 -4.99 -10.38
N CYS A 300 -1.74 -5.32 -9.49
CA CYS A 300 -3.17 -5.06 -9.66
C CYS A 300 -3.72 -5.52 -11.04
N LEU A 301 -4.30 -4.64 -11.87
CA LEU A 301 -4.79 -5.00 -13.22
C LEU A 301 -3.70 -5.08 -14.30
N PHE A 302 -2.44 -5.09 -13.91
CA PHE A 302 -1.31 -5.31 -14.79
C PHE A 302 -0.62 -6.64 -14.48
N HIS A 303 0.26 -7.05 -15.38
CA HIS A 303 1.24 -8.10 -15.21
C HIS A 303 2.65 -7.51 -15.31
N TRP A 304 3.54 -7.76 -14.35
CA TRP A 304 4.86 -7.13 -14.33
C TRP A 304 5.71 -7.41 -15.57
N ILE A 305 5.65 -8.63 -16.11
CA ILE A 305 6.35 -9.03 -17.34
C ILE A 305 5.57 -8.66 -18.62
N ASN A 306 4.31 -9.08 -18.75
CA ASN A 306 3.57 -8.86 -20.00
C ASN A 306 3.27 -7.38 -20.26
N ASP A 307 3.07 -6.58 -19.20
CA ASP A 307 2.87 -5.14 -19.30
C ASP A 307 4.15 -4.33 -19.01
N TRP A 308 5.33 -4.96 -19.14
CA TRP A 308 6.61 -4.31 -18.86
C TRP A 308 6.76 -2.97 -19.59
N GLY A 309 6.47 -2.95 -20.90
CA GLY A 309 6.54 -1.73 -21.71
C GLY A 309 5.70 -0.59 -21.12
N GLN A 310 4.51 -0.91 -20.61
CA GLN A 310 3.62 0.07 -20.01
C GLN A 310 4.14 0.52 -18.63
N LEU A 311 4.46 -0.42 -17.74
CA LEU A 311 4.85 -0.11 -16.36
C LEU A 311 6.20 0.62 -16.26
N TYR A 312 7.15 0.28 -17.13
CA TYR A 312 8.51 0.84 -17.14
C TYR A 312 8.64 2.07 -18.05
N GLY A 313 7.54 2.61 -18.58
CA GLY A 313 7.52 3.90 -19.29
C GLY A 313 8.04 3.86 -20.73
N HIS A 314 7.95 2.71 -21.40
CA HIS A 314 8.29 2.58 -22.82
C HIS A 314 7.11 2.95 -23.75
N CYS A 315 5.92 3.16 -23.20
CA CYS A 315 4.72 3.60 -23.93
C CYS A 315 4.53 5.12 -23.81
N GLU A 316 4.02 5.76 -24.87
CA GLU A 316 3.75 7.22 -24.88
C GLU A 316 2.51 7.63 -24.05
N ARG A 317 1.59 6.69 -23.83
CA ARG A 317 0.31 6.94 -23.14
C ARG A 317 0.33 6.33 -21.76
N VAL A 318 -0.35 6.98 -20.83
CA VAL A 318 -0.62 6.42 -19.49
C VAL A 318 -1.90 5.60 -19.56
N GLU A 319 -1.83 4.31 -19.24
CA GLU A 319 -3.02 3.47 -19.11
C GLU A 319 -3.63 3.60 -17.71
N PHE A 320 -4.92 3.92 -17.65
CA PHE A 320 -5.72 3.85 -16.43
C PHE A 320 -6.63 2.62 -16.55
N ARG A 321 -6.29 1.53 -15.85
CA ARG A 321 -7.06 0.28 -15.88
C ARG A 321 -8.10 0.20 -14.77
N VAL A 322 -9.34 -0.08 -15.14
CA VAL A 322 -10.45 -0.42 -14.25
C VAL A 322 -11.17 -1.67 -14.76
N THR A 323 -11.84 -2.40 -13.89
CA THR A 323 -12.68 -3.55 -14.27
C THR A 323 -14.12 -3.14 -14.49
N ARG A 324 -14.79 -3.77 -15.45
CA ARG A 324 -16.25 -3.66 -15.63
C ARG A 324 -16.94 -4.97 -15.34
N GLY A 325 -17.98 -4.91 -14.52
CA GLY A 325 -18.91 -6.01 -14.35
C GLY A 325 -19.82 -6.12 -15.58
N ASN A 326 -20.30 -7.33 -15.84
CA ASN A 326 -21.43 -7.47 -16.74
C ASN A 326 -22.65 -6.80 -16.09
N LYS A 327 -23.27 -5.82 -16.78
CA LYS A 327 -24.61 -5.33 -16.45
C LYS A 327 -25.55 -6.54 -16.45
N LYS A 328 -25.72 -7.21 -15.30
CA LYS A 328 -26.89 -8.04 -15.08
C LYS A 328 -28.05 -7.06 -15.07
N THR A 329 -28.69 -6.91 -16.21
CA THR A 329 -30.03 -6.35 -16.31
C THR A 329 -30.90 -7.14 -15.34
N HIS A 330 -31.07 -6.64 -14.13
CA HIS A 330 -32.17 -7.05 -13.28
C HIS A 330 -33.42 -6.58 -14.00
N LYS A 331 -34.02 -7.50 -14.77
CA LYS A 331 -35.42 -7.40 -15.20
C LYS A 331 -36.32 -7.63 -14.01
#